data_AF-A0A954UMF7-F1
#
_entry.id   AF-A0A954UMF7-F1
#
_cell.length_a   1.000
_cell.length_b   1.000
_cell.length_c   1.000
_cell.angle_alpha   90.00
_cell.angle_beta   90.00
_cell.angle_gamma   90.00
#
_symmetry.space_group_name_H-M   'P 1'
#
loop_
_entity.id
_entity.type
_entity.pdbx_description
1 polymer ?
#
loop_
_entity_poly.entity_id
_entity_poly.type
_entity_poly.pdbx_seq_one_letter_code
_entity_poly.pdbx_strand_id
1 'polypeptide(L)'
;FDASAFLPQAGHDLVTGQPITYHAGTGTIAGLVDGQQYYVIRDAESLAFQLALTASDAFAAQPIEFSSLPSGEFSFESTSVDGNVIYGTNHGLETGQALQYNAGDGPASLSLTSGETYYAIRIDDTRFELAASRADALAKQPLTLTGQLNGNQYERFTTDTVVQLFNASLAKPVVDEQLDLLTIPNHHLIDGTHVIYRPAGTALDGLADGGEYVVHVVDSDSIQLQSASNSHTVDLAAPTTFGNGRHALYVVHADLDIDRDVFLLADHGFDDGEIVVYYSDGQPAIGGLTDGAEYEVIRLNGDEIQLSPIGQTTPIDVTAGAAAYDLHRLVSQSGSEVAFTPELTAPSRDVSLVLFNADALPALDLASNTIRIDNHQFAEGETVRYLQTDGSDIGGLQNGAEYTVHVVDSANVQLRTVGSQTAVDLTSRPVGVRHGLERESLITSFDVPIHGLNNGGVYYAVVIDSDTIQLARTPADAVGAAALELDPTTVAKPHSEIHQLRTTATAGVGVTADL
;
A
#
# COMPACT_ATOMS: atom_id res chain seq x y z
N PHE A 1 -8.49 0.55 31.15
CA PHE A 1 -9.22 1.52 30.31
C PHE A 1 -8.22 1.94 29.28
N ASP A 2 -8.47 1.54 28.04
CA ASP A 2 -7.51 1.71 26.95
C ASP A 2 -7.47 3.19 26.54
N ALA A 3 -6.31 3.80 26.71
CA ALA A 3 -6.01 5.20 26.39
C ALA A 3 -5.82 5.40 24.87
N SER A 4 -5.75 4.31 24.09
CA SER A 4 -5.59 4.34 22.63
C SER A 4 -6.91 4.38 21.85
N ALA A 5 -8.03 4.61 22.55
CA ALA A 5 -9.40 4.46 22.03
C ALA A 5 -9.59 5.10 20.64
N PHE A 6 -9.60 4.24 19.62
CA PHE A 6 -10.00 4.47 18.24
C PHE A 6 -11.14 5.48 18.16
N LEU A 7 -10.99 6.53 17.35
CA LEU A 7 -12.09 7.42 17.00
C LEU A 7 -12.88 6.72 15.88
N PRO A 8 -14.02 6.07 16.16
CA PRO A 8 -14.72 5.33 15.13
C PRO A 8 -15.53 6.31 14.31
N GLN A 9 -14.98 6.78 13.20
CA GLN A 9 -15.79 7.37 12.14
C GLN A 9 -15.90 6.35 11.01
N ALA A 10 -17.00 5.59 11.00
CA ALA A 10 -17.28 4.67 9.91
C ALA A 10 -17.45 5.46 8.59
N GLY A 11 -16.69 5.09 7.56
CA GLY A 11 -16.86 5.60 6.19
C GLY A 11 -16.09 6.88 5.86
N HIS A 12 -14.82 6.99 6.26
CA HIS A 12 -13.94 8.07 5.83
C HIS A 12 -12.94 7.64 4.74
N ASP A 13 -12.48 8.61 3.95
CA ASP A 13 -11.41 8.42 2.94
C ASP A 13 -10.05 8.92 3.45
N LEU A 14 -9.87 9.01 4.78
CA LEU A 14 -8.60 9.44 5.36
C LEU A 14 -7.48 8.44 5.09
N VAL A 15 -6.25 8.94 4.96
CA VAL A 15 -5.04 8.14 4.72
C VAL A 15 -3.96 8.45 5.76
N THR A 16 -3.07 7.50 6.05
CA THR A 16 -1.97 7.72 7.01
C THR A 16 -1.10 8.91 6.60
N GLY A 17 -0.76 9.75 7.56
CA GLY A 17 -0.03 11.00 7.39
C GLY A 17 -0.87 12.16 6.85
N GLN A 18 -2.18 11.98 6.59
CA GLN A 18 -3.05 13.08 6.20
C GLN A 18 -3.27 14.05 7.38
N PRO A 19 -3.11 15.37 7.16
CA PRO A 19 -3.40 16.34 8.20
C PRO A 19 -4.90 16.49 8.44
N ILE A 20 -5.27 16.65 9.70
CA ILE A 20 -6.61 16.98 10.12
C ILE A 20 -6.56 18.06 11.19
N THR A 21 -7.48 19.01 11.16
CA THR A 21 -7.62 20.03 12.20
C THR A 21 -8.68 19.60 13.20
N TYR A 22 -8.33 19.58 14.48
CA TYR A 22 -9.25 19.27 15.55
C TYR A 22 -10.07 20.51 15.95
N HIS A 23 -11.37 20.34 16.08
CA HIS A 23 -12.28 21.37 16.58
C HIS A 23 -13.05 20.86 17.80
N ALA A 24 -12.83 21.49 18.95
CA ALA A 24 -13.36 21.05 20.23
C ALA A 24 -14.86 21.31 20.43
N GLY A 25 -15.55 22.02 19.53
CA GLY A 25 -17.01 22.23 19.59
C GLY A 25 -17.57 22.44 21.00
N THR A 26 -18.39 21.50 21.47
CA THR A 26 -18.85 21.40 22.87
C THR A 26 -18.13 20.32 23.69
N GLY A 27 -17.24 19.54 23.08
CA GLY A 27 -16.49 18.45 23.72
C GLY A 27 -14.99 18.45 23.49
N THR A 28 -14.22 18.28 24.56
CA THR A 28 -12.75 18.28 24.51
C THR A 28 -12.19 16.86 24.51
N ILE A 29 -11.14 16.61 23.71
CA ILE A 29 -10.30 15.42 23.78
C ILE A 29 -9.05 15.81 24.59
N ALA A 30 -8.82 15.16 25.72
CA ALA A 30 -7.64 15.42 26.54
C ALA A 30 -6.37 15.06 25.74
N GLY A 31 -5.43 16.01 25.66
CA GLY A 31 -4.24 15.88 24.82
C GLY A 31 -4.35 16.57 23.47
N LEU A 32 -5.56 16.99 23.04
CA LEU A 32 -5.74 17.80 21.85
C LEU A 32 -6.01 19.28 22.18
N VAL A 33 -5.55 20.15 21.29
CA VAL A 33 -5.68 21.60 21.35
C VAL A 33 -6.62 22.03 20.22
N ASP A 34 -7.65 22.79 20.56
CA ASP A 34 -8.62 23.31 19.58
C ASP A 34 -7.91 24.14 18.48
N GLY A 35 -8.22 23.84 17.23
CA GLY A 35 -7.58 24.44 16.05
C GLY A 35 -6.17 23.94 15.77
N GLN A 36 -5.63 22.99 16.54
CA GLN A 36 -4.35 22.36 16.22
C GLN A 36 -4.52 21.30 15.11
N GLN A 37 -3.53 21.28 14.22
CA GLN A 37 -3.38 20.25 13.20
C GLN A 37 -2.71 19.01 13.81
N TYR A 38 -3.26 17.84 13.48
CA TYR A 38 -2.76 16.51 13.80
C TYR A 38 -2.67 15.67 12.53
N TYR A 39 -2.10 14.47 12.62
CA TYR A 39 -1.90 13.59 11.47
C TYR A 39 -2.57 12.24 11.68
N VAL A 40 -3.23 11.73 10.64
CA VAL A 40 -3.98 10.46 10.67
C VAL A 40 -3.04 9.27 10.71
N ILE A 41 -3.32 8.29 11.56
CA ILE A 41 -2.80 6.92 11.46
C ILE A 41 -3.98 6.04 11.08
N ARG A 42 -4.04 5.59 9.82
CA ARG A 42 -5.17 4.80 9.33
C ARG A 42 -4.94 3.32 9.64
N ASP A 43 -5.90 2.69 10.28
CA ASP A 43 -5.99 1.24 10.38
C ASP A 43 -6.45 0.66 9.03
N ALA A 44 -5.60 -0.20 8.45
CA ALA A 44 -5.83 -0.82 7.15
C ALA A 44 -7.00 -1.82 7.14
N GLU A 45 -7.35 -2.39 8.30
CA GLU A 45 -8.35 -3.46 8.43
C GLU A 45 -9.73 -2.93 8.81
N SER A 46 -9.80 -1.93 9.70
CA SER A 46 -11.06 -1.49 10.31
C SER A 46 -11.60 -0.16 9.76
N LEU A 47 -10.86 0.53 8.87
CA LEU A 47 -11.13 1.91 8.45
C LEU A 47 -11.21 2.89 9.63
N ALA A 48 -10.72 2.54 10.82
CA ALA A 48 -10.58 3.46 11.93
C ALA A 48 -9.29 4.27 11.80
N PHE A 49 -9.15 5.30 12.64
CA PHE A 49 -7.91 6.07 12.71
C PHE A 49 -7.54 6.50 14.13
N GLN A 50 -6.24 6.69 14.33
CA GLN A 50 -5.63 7.38 15.46
C GLN A 50 -4.98 8.70 14.99
N LEU A 51 -4.49 9.49 15.94
CA LEU A 51 -3.85 10.78 15.67
C LEU A 51 -2.37 10.75 16.06
N ALA A 52 -1.53 11.48 15.34
CA ALA A 52 -0.14 11.72 15.68
C ALA A 52 0.16 13.22 15.72
N LEU A 53 1.19 13.63 16.47
CA LEU A 53 1.62 15.03 16.54
C LEU A 53 2.29 15.50 15.25
N THR A 54 3.02 14.61 14.59
CA THR A 54 3.71 14.90 13.33
C THR A 54 3.37 13.86 12.26
N ALA A 55 3.57 14.23 10.99
CA ALA A 55 3.45 13.27 9.89
C ALA A 55 4.44 12.09 10.06
N SER A 56 5.65 12.35 10.58
CA SER A 56 6.65 11.32 10.84
C SER A 56 6.16 10.32 11.88
N ASP A 57 5.56 10.81 12.96
CA ASP A 57 4.95 9.96 14.00
C ASP A 57 3.81 9.13 13.41
N ALA A 58 2.99 9.71 12.54
CA ALA A 58 1.91 8.99 11.89
C ALA A 58 2.41 7.83 11.01
N PHE A 59 3.45 8.05 10.21
CA PHE A 59 4.05 7.01 9.38
C PHE A 59 4.83 5.97 10.19
N ALA A 60 5.33 6.35 11.36
CA ALA A 60 5.98 5.45 12.31
C ALA A 60 4.99 4.76 13.24
N ALA A 61 3.67 4.90 13.02
CA ALA A 61 2.62 4.34 13.88
C ALA A 61 2.76 4.74 15.36
N GLN A 62 3.10 6.01 15.62
CA GLN A 62 3.24 6.59 16.96
C GLN A 62 2.02 7.48 17.29
N PRO A 63 0.94 6.93 17.87
CA PRO A 63 -0.26 7.70 18.17
C PRO A 63 -0.07 8.62 19.39
N ILE A 64 -0.91 9.65 19.45
CA ILE A 64 -1.18 10.43 20.65
C ILE A 64 -2.04 9.59 21.57
N GLU A 65 -1.56 9.40 22.79
CA GLU A 65 -2.30 8.71 23.84
C GLU A 65 -3.34 9.64 24.46
N PHE A 66 -4.60 9.18 24.57
CA PHE A 66 -5.68 9.93 25.19
C PHE A 66 -5.87 9.50 26.64
N SER A 67 -5.67 10.42 27.58
CA SER A 67 -5.84 10.13 29.02
C SER A 67 -7.31 10.03 29.48
N SER A 68 -8.29 10.32 28.60
CA SER A 68 -9.72 10.18 28.87
C SER A 68 -10.57 10.18 27.60
N LEU A 69 -11.71 9.51 27.62
CA LEU A 69 -12.70 9.59 26.54
C LEU A 69 -13.27 11.02 26.41
N PRO A 70 -13.45 11.54 25.18
CA PRO A 70 -14.09 12.82 24.98
C PRO A 70 -15.55 12.82 25.45
N SER A 71 -16.00 13.95 25.98
CA SER A 71 -17.41 14.21 26.29
C SER A 71 -17.87 15.46 25.54
N GLY A 72 -18.92 15.35 24.72
CA GLY A 72 -19.49 16.46 23.93
C GLY A 72 -19.26 16.31 22.43
N GLU A 73 -19.71 17.28 21.64
CA GLU A 73 -19.51 17.29 20.19
C GLU A 73 -18.16 17.91 19.83
N PHE A 74 -17.40 17.21 19.00
CA PHE A 74 -16.17 17.70 18.38
C PHE A 74 -16.18 17.32 16.89
N SER A 75 -15.32 17.94 16.10
CA SER A 75 -15.16 17.59 14.70
C SER A 75 -13.70 17.58 14.27
N PHE A 76 -13.43 16.84 13.20
CA PHE A 76 -12.17 16.88 12.48
C PHE A 76 -12.43 17.43 11.08
N GLU A 77 -11.63 18.40 10.66
CA GLU A 77 -11.62 18.89 9.29
C GLU A 77 -10.37 18.33 8.60
N SER A 78 -10.56 17.50 7.57
CA SER A 78 -9.44 16.92 6.83
C SER A 78 -8.81 17.92 5.88
N THR A 79 -7.52 17.78 5.64
CA THR A 79 -6.80 18.55 4.63
C THR A 79 -6.48 17.63 3.45
N SER A 80 -7.02 17.95 2.26
CA SER A 80 -6.71 17.26 1.00
C SER A 80 -5.38 17.72 0.40
N VAL A 81 -4.94 18.95 0.69
CA VAL A 81 -3.66 19.49 0.20
C VAL A 81 -2.94 20.23 1.32
N ASP A 82 -1.75 19.77 1.68
CA ASP A 82 -0.87 20.38 2.69
C ASP A 82 0.54 20.55 2.15
N GLY A 83 1.01 21.80 2.11
CA GLY A 83 2.18 22.17 1.32
C GLY A 83 1.98 21.78 -0.14
N ASN A 84 2.90 20.97 -0.69
CA ASN A 84 2.82 20.46 -2.06
C ASN A 84 2.18 19.07 -2.16
N VAL A 85 1.86 18.46 -1.02
CA VAL A 85 1.38 17.08 -0.96
C VAL A 85 -0.14 17.08 -1.05
N ILE A 86 -0.65 16.30 -1.99
CA ILE A 86 -2.06 16.04 -2.19
C ILE A 86 -2.35 14.62 -1.69
N TYR A 87 -3.38 14.50 -0.86
CA TYR A 87 -3.82 13.25 -0.26
C TYR A 87 -5.07 12.74 -0.99
N GLY A 88 -5.09 11.46 -1.36
CA GLY A 88 -6.23 10.81 -2.01
C GLY A 88 -6.15 9.29 -1.87
N THR A 89 -7.28 8.61 -1.71
CA THR A 89 -7.29 7.15 -1.51
C THR A 89 -6.97 6.40 -2.80
N ASN A 90 -5.85 5.67 -2.82
CA ASN A 90 -5.46 4.79 -3.93
C ASN A 90 -5.62 5.48 -5.29
N HIS A 91 -4.93 6.61 -5.45
CA HIS A 91 -5.15 7.50 -6.59
C HIS A 91 -4.81 6.87 -7.94
N GLY A 92 -3.98 5.82 -7.96
CA GLY A 92 -3.57 5.10 -9.18
C GLY A 92 -2.71 5.92 -10.15
N LEU A 93 -2.43 7.19 -9.83
CA LEU A 93 -1.59 8.08 -10.61
C LEU A 93 -0.13 7.64 -10.65
N GLU A 94 0.52 7.81 -11.79
CA GLU A 94 1.96 7.60 -11.96
C GLU A 94 2.73 8.89 -12.17
N THR A 95 4.00 8.90 -11.77
CA THR A 95 4.89 10.05 -12.00
C THR A 95 4.97 10.37 -13.49
N GLY A 96 4.69 11.62 -13.82
CA GLY A 96 4.63 12.13 -15.19
C GLY A 96 3.25 12.02 -15.83
N GLN A 97 2.24 11.37 -15.22
CA GLN A 97 0.89 11.29 -15.79
C GLN A 97 0.20 12.67 -15.79
N ALA A 98 -0.60 12.96 -16.82
CA ALA A 98 -1.32 14.23 -16.95
C ALA A 98 -2.59 14.29 -16.08
N LEU A 99 -2.84 15.45 -15.47
CA LEU A 99 -4.04 15.76 -14.69
C LEU A 99 -4.58 17.14 -15.04
N GLN A 100 -5.89 17.25 -15.25
CA GLN A 100 -6.59 18.52 -15.31
C GLN A 100 -7.01 18.95 -13.90
N TYR A 101 -6.75 20.21 -13.54
CA TYR A 101 -7.24 20.80 -12.31
C TYR A 101 -8.56 21.54 -12.54
N ASN A 102 -9.57 21.26 -11.72
CA ASN A 102 -10.85 21.92 -11.72
C ASN A 102 -11.07 22.64 -10.39
N ALA A 103 -11.11 23.98 -10.39
CA ALA A 103 -11.29 24.75 -9.15
C ALA A 103 -12.67 24.53 -8.49
N GLY A 104 -13.65 24.03 -9.24
CA GLY A 104 -15.05 23.93 -8.82
C GLY A 104 -15.67 25.32 -8.58
N ASP A 105 -16.75 25.36 -7.80
CA ASP A 105 -17.46 26.61 -7.45
C ASP A 105 -16.83 27.36 -6.26
N GLY A 106 -15.70 26.88 -5.72
CA GLY A 106 -14.99 27.47 -4.59
C GLY A 106 -13.91 28.47 -5.02
N PRO A 107 -13.37 29.30 -4.09
CA PRO A 107 -12.25 30.17 -4.39
C PRO A 107 -11.01 29.36 -4.81
N ALA A 108 -10.30 29.82 -5.84
CA ALA A 108 -9.05 29.21 -6.28
C ALA A 108 -8.01 29.29 -5.14
N SER A 109 -7.72 28.15 -4.50
CA SER A 109 -7.02 28.11 -3.21
C SER A 109 -5.61 27.50 -3.26
N LEU A 110 -5.06 27.25 -4.46
CA LEU A 110 -3.77 26.56 -4.64
C LEU A 110 -2.78 27.25 -5.59
N SER A 111 -3.07 28.47 -6.06
CA SER A 111 -2.34 29.11 -7.18
C SER A 111 -2.31 28.29 -8.48
N LEU A 112 -3.28 27.39 -8.64
CA LEU A 112 -3.52 26.64 -9.87
C LEU A 112 -4.61 27.32 -10.71
N THR A 113 -4.43 27.31 -12.02
CA THR A 113 -5.44 27.77 -12.99
C THR A 113 -6.38 26.62 -13.35
N SER A 114 -7.69 26.84 -13.22
CA SER A 114 -8.74 25.86 -13.57
C SER A 114 -8.73 25.55 -15.07
N GLY A 115 -8.89 24.27 -15.41
CA GLY A 115 -8.82 23.75 -16.77
C GLY A 115 -7.40 23.46 -17.27
N GLU A 116 -6.36 23.95 -16.58
CA GLU A 116 -4.97 23.68 -16.95
C GLU A 116 -4.56 22.25 -16.63
N THR A 117 -3.64 21.74 -17.45
CA THR A 117 -3.00 20.44 -17.26
C THR A 117 -1.73 20.57 -16.42
N TYR A 118 -1.65 19.75 -15.37
CA TYR A 118 -0.49 19.53 -14.52
C TYR A 118 -0.06 18.07 -14.63
N TYR A 119 1.04 17.71 -13.97
CA TYR A 119 1.59 16.35 -14.01
C TYR A 119 1.83 15.80 -12.61
N ALA A 120 1.44 14.56 -12.35
CA ALA A 120 1.65 13.95 -11.03
C ALA A 120 3.13 13.64 -10.77
N ILE A 121 3.56 13.83 -9.53
CA ILE A 121 4.75 13.22 -8.95
C ILE A 121 4.24 12.27 -7.88
N ARG A 122 4.23 10.98 -8.18
CA ARG A 122 3.77 9.96 -7.23
C ARG A 122 4.76 9.88 -6.06
N ILE A 123 4.25 9.99 -4.85
CA ILE A 123 5.00 9.67 -3.62
C ILE A 123 4.73 8.20 -3.26
N ASP A 124 3.46 7.84 -3.11
CA ASP A 124 3.00 6.48 -2.82
C ASP A 124 1.58 6.26 -3.37
N ASP A 125 0.80 5.30 -2.85
CA ASP A 125 -0.57 5.05 -3.32
C ASP A 125 -1.58 6.07 -2.81
N THR A 126 -1.24 6.84 -1.78
CA THR A 126 -2.14 7.78 -1.12
C THR A 126 -1.71 9.24 -1.21
N ARG A 127 -0.49 9.50 -1.70
CA ARG A 127 0.12 10.83 -1.77
C ARG A 127 0.81 11.06 -3.11
N PHE A 128 0.62 12.27 -3.63
CA PHE A 128 1.33 12.77 -4.81
C PHE A 128 1.51 14.29 -4.73
N GLU A 129 2.42 14.81 -5.54
CA GLU A 129 2.61 16.25 -5.76
C GLU A 129 2.27 16.58 -7.22
N LEU A 130 2.22 17.87 -7.56
CA LEU A 130 2.06 18.33 -8.94
C LEU A 130 3.37 18.89 -9.48
N ALA A 131 3.53 18.84 -10.80
CA ALA A 131 4.56 19.56 -11.54
C ALA A 131 3.93 20.39 -12.66
N ALA A 132 4.58 21.51 -13.02
CA ALA A 132 4.14 22.39 -14.09
C ALA A 132 4.31 21.77 -15.48
N SER A 133 5.28 20.87 -15.63
CA SER A 133 5.51 20.13 -16.86
C SER A 133 5.83 18.67 -16.57
N ARG A 134 5.65 17.82 -17.59
CA ARG A 134 6.02 16.40 -17.50
C ARG A 134 7.50 16.22 -17.19
N ALA A 135 8.37 17.03 -17.81
CA ALA A 135 9.80 16.98 -17.56
C ALA A 135 10.14 17.27 -16.10
N ASP A 136 9.45 18.24 -15.49
CA ASP A 136 9.59 18.55 -14.07
C ASP A 136 9.11 17.40 -13.19
N ALA A 137 7.97 16.76 -13.54
CA ALA A 137 7.47 15.59 -12.82
C ALA A 137 8.47 14.42 -12.85
N LEU A 138 9.00 14.09 -14.03
CA LEU A 138 9.99 13.04 -14.20
C LEU A 138 11.33 13.35 -13.49
N ALA A 139 11.68 14.63 -13.37
CA ALA A 139 12.83 15.11 -12.60
C ALA A 139 12.54 15.26 -11.09
N LYS A 140 11.34 14.87 -10.62
CA LYS A 140 10.85 15.01 -9.25
C LYS A 140 11.01 16.45 -8.73
N GLN A 141 10.65 17.42 -9.57
CA GLN A 141 10.64 18.85 -9.26
C GLN A 141 9.19 19.32 -9.04
N PRO A 142 8.71 19.37 -7.79
CA PRO A 142 7.33 19.75 -7.52
C PRO A 142 7.07 21.23 -7.76
N LEU A 143 5.88 21.52 -8.26
CA LEU A 143 5.28 22.84 -8.27
C LEU A 143 4.98 23.24 -6.83
N THR A 144 5.42 24.45 -6.46
CA THR A 144 5.05 25.02 -5.16
C THR A 144 3.58 25.43 -5.18
N LEU A 145 2.77 24.76 -4.36
CA LEU A 145 1.39 25.15 -4.12
C LEU A 145 1.35 26.20 -3.00
N THR A 146 0.41 27.14 -3.10
CA THR A 146 0.16 28.10 -2.01
C THR A 146 -1.29 28.01 -1.57
N GLY A 147 -1.49 27.66 -0.30
CA GLY A 147 -2.80 27.46 0.30
C GLY A 147 -3.07 25.99 0.63
N GLN A 148 -4.27 25.71 1.12
CA GLN A 148 -4.74 24.39 1.53
C GLN A 148 -6.11 24.13 0.92
N LEU A 149 -6.41 22.86 0.65
CA LEU A 149 -7.77 22.41 0.38
C LEU A 149 -8.24 21.59 1.56
N ASN A 150 -9.39 21.95 2.12
CA ASN A 150 -10.02 21.25 3.23
C ASN A 150 -11.19 20.39 2.75
N GLY A 151 -11.55 19.38 3.54
CA GLY A 151 -12.51 18.33 3.17
C GLY A 151 -11.92 17.35 2.16
N ASN A 152 -12.75 16.44 1.63
CA ASN A 152 -12.39 15.55 0.53
C ASN A 152 -12.59 16.30 -0.80
N GLN A 153 -11.53 16.96 -1.28
CA GLN A 153 -11.52 17.77 -2.50
C GLN A 153 -10.51 17.24 -3.53
N TYR A 154 -10.04 16.00 -3.35
CA TYR A 154 -9.15 15.32 -4.29
C TYR A 154 -9.77 15.19 -5.70
N GLU A 155 -11.10 15.10 -5.82
CA GLU A 155 -11.85 15.05 -7.08
C GLU A 155 -11.63 16.25 -8.01
N ARG A 156 -10.98 17.32 -7.53
CA ARG A 156 -10.55 18.46 -8.35
C ARG A 156 -9.41 18.13 -9.30
N PHE A 157 -8.72 17.01 -9.10
CA PHE A 157 -7.65 16.52 -9.97
C PHE A 157 -8.16 15.33 -10.77
N THR A 158 -8.33 15.52 -12.08
CA THR A 158 -8.91 14.50 -12.95
C THR A 158 -7.96 14.13 -14.06
N THR A 159 -7.93 12.86 -14.46
CA THR A 159 -7.11 12.40 -15.58
C THR A 159 -7.98 11.76 -16.65
N ASP A 160 -7.66 12.04 -17.90
CA ASP A 160 -8.22 11.42 -19.11
C ASP A 160 -7.27 10.38 -19.70
N THR A 161 -6.22 10.00 -18.95
CA THR A 161 -5.25 8.98 -19.33
C THR A 161 -5.33 7.79 -18.39
N VAL A 162 -4.96 6.62 -18.89
CA VAL A 162 -4.76 5.42 -18.08
C VAL A 162 -3.34 4.92 -18.29
N VAL A 163 -2.70 4.45 -17.22
CA VAL A 163 -1.39 3.81 -17.28
C VAL A 163 -1.55 2.32 -17.09
N GLN A 164 -1.20 1.53 -18.10
CA GLN A 164 -1.11 0.09 -17.95
C GLN A 164 0.25 -0.28 -17.39
N LEU A 165 0.27 -0.66 -16.12
CA LEU A 165 1.47 -1.03 -15.40
C LEU A 165 1.92 -2.46 -15.72
N PHE A 166 3.23 -2.67 -15.70
CA PHE A 166 3.85 -3.98 -15.81
C PHE A 166 5.22 -4.00 -15.10
N ASN A 167 5.63 -5.17 -14.62
CA ASN A 167 6.93 -5.36 -13.98
C ASN A 167 7.99 -5.77 -15.00
N ALA A 168 8.79 -4.80 -15.44
CA ALA A 168 9.82 -5.00 -16.47
C ALA A 168 11.14 -5.62 -15.95
N SER A 169 11.41 -5.55 -14.63
CA SER A 169 12.64 -6.12 -14.06
C SER A 169 12.55 -7.63 -13.85
N LEU A 170 11.34 -8.19 -13.78
CA LEU A 170 11.14 -9.62 -13.58
C LEU A 170 11.78 -10.43 -14.73
N ALA A 171 12.86 -11.17 -14.41
CA ALA A 171 13.66 -11.92 -15.38
C ALA A 171 13.24 -13.39 -15.53
N LYS A 172 12.56 -13.93 -14.52
CA LYS A 172 12.03 -15.30 -14.43
C LYS A 172 10.60 -15.25 -13.88
N PRO A 173 9.77 -16.29 -14.09
CA PRO A 173 8.48 -16.37 -13.40
C PRO A 173 8.64 -16.17 -11.89
N VAL A 174 7.62 -15.61 -11.24
CA VAL A 174 7.66 -15.43 -9.78
C VAL A 174 7.79 -16.77 -9.07
N VAL A 175 7.10 -17.81 -9.52
CA VAL A 175 7.25 -19.17 -8.98
C VAL A 175 8.09 -20.02 -9.92
N ASP A 176 9.23 -20.51 -9.44
CA ASP A 176 10.05 -21.53 -10.10
C ASP A 176 9.87 -22.86 -9.35
N GLU A 177 8.97 -23.70 -9.86
CA GLU A 177 8.62 -25.02 -9.31
C GLU A 177 9.77 -26.04 -9.34
N GLN A 178 10.81 -25.81 -10.15
CA GLN A 178 11.93 -26.75 -10.24
C GLN A 178 13.03 -26.40 -9.23
N LEU A 179 13.07 -25.14 -8.81
CA LEU A 179 14.03 -24.63 -7.83
C LEU A 179 13.37 -24.25 -6.48
N ASP A 180 12.07 -24.48 -6.31
CA ASP A 180 11.29 -24.08 -5.13
C ASP A 180 11.49 -22.61 -4.76
N LEU A 181 11.60 -21.74 -5.78
CA LEU A 181 12.03 -20.36 -5.63
C LEU A 181 10.87 -19.39 -5.87
N LEU A 182 10.75 -18.39 -5.01
CA LEU A 182 9.94 -17.21 -5.22
C LEU A 182 10.83 -16.04 -5.67
N THR A 183 10.69 -15.60 -6.92
CA THR A 183 11.37 -14.41 -7.46
C THR A 183 10.57 -13.15 -7.12
N ILE A 184 10.99 -12.45 -6.06
CA ILE A 184 10.40 -11.21 -5.57
C ILE A 184 11.49 -10.13 -5.61
N PRO A 185 11.54 -9.30 -6.68
CA PRO A 185 12.60 -8.32 -6.84
C PRO A 185 12.67 -7.34 -5.66
N ASN A 186 13.87 -7.12 -5.13
CA ASN A 186 14.14 -6.28 -3.96
C ASN A 186 13.20 -6.58 -2.77
N HIS A 187 13.09 -7.84 -2.35
CA HIS A 187 12.17 -8.23 -1.28
C HIS A 187 12.54 -7.67 0.11
N HIS A 188 13.79 -7.24 0.30
CA HIS A 188 14.32 -6.68 1.56
C HIS A 188 14.24 -7.60 2.81
N LEU A 189 13.63 -8.78 2.71
CA LEU A 189 13.68 -9.85 3.71
C LEU A 189 15.12 -10.30 4.02
N ILE A 190 15.31 -10.80 5.24
CA ILE A 190 16.57 -11.33 5.75
C ILE A 190 16.45 -12.86 5.87
N ASP A 191 17.55 -13.58 5.74
CA ASP A 191 17.59 -15.04 5.94
C ASP A 191 17.18 -15.37 7.38
N GLY A 192 16.30 -16.35 7.56
CA GLY A 192 15.74 -16.71 8.85
C GLY A 192 14.45 -15.96 9.23
N THR A 193 14.01 -14.94 8.49
CA THR A 193 12.80 -14.19 8.83
C THR A 193 11.56 -15.08 8.85
N HIS A 194 10.80 -15.03 9.94
CA HIS A 194 9.50 -15.68 10.01
C HIS A 194 8.44 -14.89 9.25
N VAL A 195 7.64 -15.59 8.44
CA VAL A 195 6.56 -15.01 7.66
C VAL A 195 5.30 -15.85 7.76
N ILE A 196 4.17 -15.18 7.81
CA ILE A 196 2.85 -15.78 7.71
C ILE A 196 2.37 -15.61 6.26
N TYR A 197 2.09 -16.73 5.60
CA TYR A 197 1.60 -16.75 4.24
C TYR A 197 0.08 -16.50 4.18
N ARG A 198 -0.32 -15.64 3.25
CA ARG A 198 -1.71 -15.30 2.93
C ARG A 198 -1.90 -15.23 1.40
N PRO A 199 -2.54 -16.22 0.77
CA PRO A 199 -2.89 -16.13 -0.64
C PRO A 199 -4.12 -15.23 -0.85
N ALA A 200 -4.14 -14.47 -1.94
CA ALA A 200 -5.41 -14.00 -2.49
C ALA A 200 -5.97 -15.09 -3.41
N GLY A 201 -6.81 -15.97 -2.86
CA GLY A 201 -7.40 -17.08 -3.61
C GLY A 201 -6.76 -18.43 -3.29
N THR A 202 -6.46 -19.22 -4.31
CA THR A 202 -5.89 -20.55 -4.10
C THR A 202 -4.46 -20.45 -3.58
N ALA A 203 -4.16 -21.16 -2.49
CA ALA A 203 -2.81 -21.24 -1.96
C ALA A 203 -1.85 -21.89 -2.97
N LEU A 204 -0.59 -21.50 -2.93
CA LEU A 204 0.47 -22.22 -3.61
C LEU A 204 0.61 -23.60 -2.97
N ASP A 205 0.82 -24.63 -3.79
CA ASP A 205 1.08 -25.96 -3.25
C ASP A 205 2.32 -25.93 -2.34
N GLY A 206 2.26 -26.71 -1.26
CA GLY A 206 3.27 -26.66 -0.18
C GLY A 206 3.07 -25.51 0.82
N LEU A 207 2.35 -24.45 0.45
CA LEU A 207 1.99 -23.35 1.35
C LEU A 207 0.53 -23.42 1.79
N ALA A 208 0.28 -23.14 3.08
CA ALA A 208 -1.04 -23.11 3.67
C ALA A 208 -1.41 -21.67 4.01
N ASP A 209 -2.62 -21.23 3.66
CA ASP A 209 -3.17 -19.98 4.19
C ASP A 209 -3.19 -20.04 5.71
N GLY A 210 -2.60 -19.06 6.39
CA GLY A 210 -2.37 -19.15 7.84
C GLY A 210 -0.97 -19.61 8.22
N GLY A 211 -0.29 -20.32 7.32
CA GLY A 211 0.94 -21.05 7.61
C GLY A 211 2.12 -20.12 7.90
N GLU A 212 2.92 -20.51 8.88
CA GLU A 212 4.15 -19.87 9.25
C GLU A 212 5.34 -20.56 8.59
N TYR A 213 6.22 -19.76 7.99
CA TYR A 213 7.37 -20.19 7.20
C TYR A 213 8.60 -19.38 7.57
N VAL A 214 9.76 -19.98 7.38
CA VAL A 214 11.06 -19.32 7.54
C VAL A 214 11.60 -18.96 6.18
N VAL A 215 11.96 -17.70 5.98
CA VAL A 215 12.56 -17.21 4.73
C VAL A 215 13.99 -17.75 4.63
N HIS A 216 14.31 -18.37 3.49
CA HIS A 216 15.68 -18.61 3.09
C HIS A 216 16.03 -17.67 1.93
N VAL A 217 16.91 -16.71 2.15
CA VAL A 217 17.29 -15.72 1.12
C VAL A 217 18.32 -16.34 0.17
N VAL A 218 17.98 -16.41 -1.11
CA VAL A 218 18.88 -16.92 -2.16
C VAL A 218 19.72 -15.78 -2.73
N ASP A 219 19.08 -14.66 -3.06
CA ASP A 219 19.70 -13.39 -3.43
C ASP A 219 18.73 -12.23 -3.18
N SER A 220 19.05 -10.99 -3.59
CA SER A 220 18.22 -9.81 -3.34
C SER A 220 16.85 -9.83 -4.01
N ASP A 221 16.65 -10.72 -4.98
CA ASP A 221 15.45 -10.79 -5.81
C ASP A 221 14.75 -12.15 -5.68
N SER A 222 15.24 -13.05 -4.83
CA SER A 222 14.69 -14.39 -4.73
C SER A 222 14.89 -15.07 -3.38
N ILE A 223 13.85 -15.77 -2.96
CA ILE A 223 13.78 -16.49 -1.70
C ILE A 223 13.27 -17.91 -1.91
N GLN A 224 13.60 -18.81 -1.00
CA GLN A 224 12.85 -20.03 -0.75
C GLN A 224 12.13 -19.89 0.60
N LEU A 225 11.10 -20.69 0.81
CA LEU A 225 10.45 -20.81 2.11
C LEU A 225 10.76 -22.17 2.72
N GLN A 226 10.98 -22.23 4.02
CA GLN A 226 11.15 -23.46 4.79
C GLN A 226 10.01 -23.61 5.78
N SER A 227 9.58 -24.85 6.06
CA SER A 227 8.58 -25.08 7.12
C SER A 227 9.16 -24.77 8.49
N ALA A 228 8.50 -23.92 9.27
CA ALA A 228 8.91 -23.59 10.64
C ALA A 228 9.02 -24.83 11.55
N SER A 229 8.27 -25.89 11.26
CA SER A 229 8.24 -27.10 12.09
C SER A 229 9.43 -28.04 11.92
N ASN A 230 10.13 -27.99 10.78
CA ASN A 230 11.15 -28.98 10.44
C ASN A 230 12.31 -28.45 9.59
N SER A 231 12.33 -27.15 9.27
CA SER A 231 13.38 -26.48 8.49
C SER A 231 13.67 -27.10 7.11
N HIS A 232 12.72 -27.85 6.55
CA HIS A 232 12.82 -28.32 5.17
C HIS A 232 12.29 -27.24 4.22
N THR A 233 12.99 -27.02 3.11
CA THR A 233 12.48 -26.22 1.99
C THR A 233 11.12 -26.74 1.58
N VAL A 234 10.17 -25.81 1.46
CA VAL A 234 8.83 -26.08 0.97
C VAL A 234 8.91 -26.41 -0.51
N ASP A 235 8.44 -27.59 -0.88
CA ASP A 235 8.25 -28.00 -2.27
C ASP A 235 7.09 -27.19 -2.87
N LEU A 236 7.41 -26.29 -3.78
CA LEU A 236 6.45 -25.47 -4.54
C LEU A 236 6.05 -26.23 -5.80
N ALA A 237 5.43 -27.39 -5.63
CA ALA A 237 4.97 -28.22 -6.75
C ALA A 237 4.01 -27.43 -7.66
N ALA A 238 4.01 -27.74 -8.96
CA ALA A 238 3.11 -27.15 -9.94
C ALA A 238 1.63 -27.32 -9.52
N PRO A 239 0.94 -26.28 -9.01
CA PRO A 239 -0.49 -26.38 -8.81
C PRO A 239 -1.16 -26.37 -10.18
N THR A 240 -2.36 -26.93 -10.30
CA THR A 240 -3.14 -26.81 -11.55
C THR A 240 -3.48 -25.35 -11.90
N THR A 241 -3.34 -24.43 -10.93
CA THR A 241 -3.39 -22.96 -11.04
C THR A 241 -2.65 -22.36 -9.82
N PHE A 242 -1.75 -21.38 -9.98
CA PHE A 242 -0.99 -20.74 -8.88
C PHE A 242 -1.83 -19.86 -7.92
N GLY A 243 -3.17 -19.93 -8.02
CA GLY A 243 -4.06 -18.85 -7.59
C GLY A 243 -4.02 -17.70 -8.59
N ASN A 244 -5.12 -16.95 -8.74
CA ASN A 244 -5.08 -15.69 -9.50
C ASN A 244 -4.74 -14.57 -8.51
N GLY A 245 -3.70 -13.79 -8.80
CA GLY A 245 -3.47 -12.50 -8.16
C GLY A 245 -2.51 -12.49 -6.98
N ARG A 246 -2.67 -11.45 -6.15
CA ARG A 246 -1.63 -10.95 -5.24
C ARG A 246 -1.58 -11.73 -3.93
N HIS A 247 -0.46 -12.39 -3.66
CA HIS A 247 -0.17 -13.11 -2.43
C HIS A 247 0.65 -12.23 -1.49
N ALA A 248 0.63 -12.57 -0.21
CA ALA A 248 1.31 -11.84 0.84
C ALA A 248 2.13 -12.76 1.75
N LEU A 249 3.32 -12.28 2.10
CA LEU A 249 4.10 -12.73 3.25
C LEU A 249 4.00 -11.61 4.30
N TYR A 250 3.21 -11.86 5.34
CA TYR A 250 3.18 -11.00 6.51
C TYR A 250 4.39 -11.31 7.34
N VAL A 251 5.25 -10.31 7.51
CA VAL A 251 6.48 -10.50 8.25
C VAL A 251 6.12 -10.59 9.72
N VAL A 252 6.48 -11.71 10.35
CA VAL A 252 6.38 -11.87 11.80
C VAL A 252 7.58 -11.16 12.37
N HIS A 253 7.33 -10.12 13.16
CA HIS A 253 8.41 -9.43 13.84
C HIS A 253 8.85 -10.25 15.05
N ALA A 254 10.16 -10.36 15.23
CA ALA A 254 10.75 -10.85 16.46
C ALA A 254 10.37 -9.95 17.64
N ASP A 255 10.28 -10.50 18.85
CA ASP A 255 10.11 -9.68 20.06
C ASP A 255 11.36 -8.82 20.37
N LEU A 256 12.46 -8.99 19.61
CA LEU A 256 13.71 -8.24 19.75
C LEU A 256 14.35 -7.94 18.37
N ASP A 257 14.54 -6.67 18.08
CA ASP A 257 15.32 -6.13 16.95
C ASP A 257 16.69 -5.67 17.46
N ILE A 258 17.73 -6.46 17.16
CA ILE A 258 19.11 -6.19 17.60
C ILE A 258 19.80 -5.09 16.81
N ASP A 259 19.37 -4.82 15.57
CA ASP A 259 19.99 -3.75 14.76
C ASP A 259 19.57 -2.37 15.27
N ARG A 260 18.41 -2.30 15.92
CA ARG A 260 17.86 -1.07 16.51
C ARG A 260 17.90 -1.03 18.03
N ASP A 261 18.30 -2.11 18.70
CA ASP A 261 18.18 -2.28 20.14
C ASP A 261 16.75 -2.14 20.68
N VAL A 262 15.74 -2.68 20.00
CA VAL A 262 14.32 -2.50 20.33
C VAL A 262 13.65 -3.84 20.65
N PHE A 263 12.91 -3.91 21.76
CA PHE A 263 11.99 -5.00 22.06
C PHE A 263 10.60 -4.66 21.53
N LEU A 264 9.98 -5.60 20.81
CA LEU A 264 8.62 -5.51 20.29
C LEU A 264 7.70 -6.32 21.19
N LEU A 265 7.10 -5.66 22.16
CA LEU A 265 6.28 -6.26 23.19
C LEU A 265 4.88 -5.64 23.11
N ALA A 266 3.97 -6.31 22.40
CA ALA A 266 2.62 -5.80 22.21
C ALA A 266 1.91 -5.53 23.54
N ASP A 267 1.29 -4.35 23.67
CA ASP A 267 0.58 -3.89 24.87
C ASP A 267 1.38 -4.10 26.18
N HIS A 268 2.69 -3.87 26.15
CA HIS A 268 3.58 -4.19 27.28
C HIS A 268 3.22 -3.46 28.57
N GLY A 269 2.51 -2.32 28.47
CA GLY A 269 1.97 -1.60 29.62
C GLY A 269 3.02 -0.96 30.54
N PHE A 270 4.27 -0.88 30.09
CA PHE A 270 5.37 -0.21 30.80
C PHE A 270 5.37 1.29 30.51
N ASP A 271 5.77 2.08 31.50
CA ASP A 271 5.96 3.53 31.39
C ASP A 271 7.42 3.89 31.02
N ASP A 272 7.64 5.05 30.38
CA ASP A 272 8.99 5.57 30.15
C ASP A 272 9.69 5.86 31.49
N GLY A 273 10.93 5.40 31.64
CA GLY A 273 11.70 5.46 32.89
C GLY A 273 11.32 4.38 33.92
N GLU A 274 10.41 3.45 33.60
CA GLU A 274 10.07 2.35 34.51
C GLU A 274 11.25 1.39 34.69
N ILE A 275 11.47 0.90 35.92
CA ILE A 275 12.51 -0.09 36.20
C ILE A 275 11.94 -1.49 36.05
N VAL A 276 12.58 -2.28 35.18
CA VAL A 276 12.27 -3.70 34.94
C VAL A 276 13.48 -4.58 35.28
N VAL A 277 13.21 -5.79 35.77
CA VAL A 277 14.20 -6.84 35.96
C VAL A 277 14.12 -7.80 34.78
N TYR A 278 15.24 -8.04 34.12
CA TYR A 278 15.34 -9.03 33.05
C TYR A 278 15.61 -10.42 33.61
N TYR A 279 14.84 -11.40 33.16
CA TYR A 279 15.06 -12.81 33.42
C TYR A 279 15.24 -13.57 32.12
N SER A 280 16.25 -14.43 32.11
CA SER A 280 16.52 -15.41 31.05
C SER A 280 15.72 -16.70 31.20
N ASP A 281 14.95 -16.83 32.29
CA ASP A 281 14.14 -18.01 32.63
C ASP A 281 14.89 -19.36 32.48
N GLY A 282 16.20 -19.34 32.76
CA GLY A 282 17.07 -20.52 32.71
C GLY A 282 17.72 -20.78 31.34
N GLN A 283 17.50 -19.91 30.37
CA GLN A 283 18.13 -19.92 29.04
C GLN A 283 19.40 -19.05 29.00
N PRO A 284 20.22 -19.12 27.94
CA PRO A 284 21.30 -18.17 27.73
C PRO A 284 20.77 -16.73 27.69
N ALA A 285 21.43 -15.80 28.38
CA ALA A 285 21.02 -14.39 28.38
C ALA A 285 21.24 -13.75 27.00
N ILE A 286 20.35 -12.81 26.64
CA ILE A 286 20.51 -11.91 25.51
C ILE A 286 21.79 -11.11 25.70
N GLY A 287 22.61 -10.99 24.65
CA GLY A 287 23.86 -10.23 24.71
C GLY A 287 23.59 -8.77 25.06
N GLY A 288 24.43 -8.17 25.90
CA GLY A 288 24.19 -6.84 26.46
C GLY A 288 23.32 -6.83 27.72
N LEU A 289 22.50 -7.88 27.95
CA LEU A 289 21.71 -8.05 29.17
C LEU A 289 22.33 -9.08 30.13
N THR A 290 21.98 -8.98 31.41
CA THR A 290 22.44 -9.85 32.49
C THR A 290 21.22 -10.37 33.25
N ASP A 291 21.11 -11.70 33.36
CA ASP A 291 20.03 -12.36 34.09
C ASP A 291 19.92 -11.84 35.53
N GLY A 292 18.70 -11.42 35.91
CA GLY A 292 18.38 -10.84 37.21
C GLY A 292 18.81 -9.39 37.40
N ALA A 293 19.34 -8.72 36.37
CA ALA A 293 19.71 -7.30 36.46
C ALA A 293 18.52 -6.37 36.20
N GLU A 294 18.58 -5.17 36.79
CA GLU A 294 17.61 -4.09 36.61
C GLU A 294 18.01 -3.17 35.45
N TYR A 295 17.00 -2.75 34.69
CA TYR A 295 17.10 -1.88 33.52
C TYR A 295 16.00 -0.83 33.55
N GLU A 296 16.26 0.32 32.93
CA GLU A 296 15.28 1.39 32.76
C GLU A 296 14.65 1.26 31.36
N VAL A 297 13.31 1.31 31.29
CA VAL A 297 12.54 1.27 30.06
C VAL A 297 12.64 2.62 29.36
N ILE A 298 13.11 2.60 28.11
CA ILE A 298 12.92 3.71 27.18
C ILE A 298 11.70 3.33 26.33
N ARG A 299 10.55 3.94 26.60
CA ARG A 299 9.31 3.62 25.87
C ARG A 299 9.32 4.33 24.53
N LEU A 300 9.24 3.58 23.44
CA LEU A 300 9.06 4.16 22.10
C LEU A 300 7.56 4.39 21.84
N ASN A 301 6.73 3.38 22.11
CA ASN A 301 5.26 3.42 22.02
C ASN A 301 4.65 2.28 22.86
N GLY A 302 3.37 1.94 22.65
CA GLY A 302 2.65 0.91 23.41
C GLY A 302 3.09 -0.52 23.15
N ASP A 303 3.81 -0.75 22.05
CA ASP A 303 4.24 -2.07 21.63
C ASP A 303 5.77 -2.21 21.59
N GLU A 304 6.51 -1.16 21.93
CA GLU A 304 7.94 -1.09 21.64
C GLU A 304 8.71 -0.34 22.71
N ILE A 305 9.78 -0.98 23.18
CA ILE A 305 10.67 -0.42 24.20
C ILE A 305 12.14 -0.63 23.84
N GLN A 306 13.02 0.17 24.41
CA GLN A 306 14.43 -0.18 24.57
C GLN A 306 14.76 -0.28 26.05
N LEU A 307 15.91 -0.86 26.37
CA LEU A 307 16.41 -0.92 27.74
C LEU A 307 17.69 -0.10 27.83
N SER A 308 17.83 0.70 28.88
CA SER A 308 19.09 1.38 29.23
C SER A 308 19.59 0.94 30.60
N PRO A 309 20.89 1.14 30.89
CA PRO A 309 21.35 1.06 32.28
C PRO A 309 20.67 2.17 33.10
N ILE A 310 20.32 1.86 34.35
CA ILE A 310 19.62 2.80 35.25
C ILE A 310 20.31 4.18 35.28
N GLY A 311 19.51 5.23 35.06
CA GLY A 311 19.95 6.62 35.08
C GLY A 311 20.69 7.06 33.82
N GLN A 312 20.63 6.27 32.74
CA GLN A 312 21.18 6.62 31.43
C GLN A 312 20.07 6.68 30.38
N THR A 313 20.27 7.53 29.37
CA THR A 313 19.34 7.68 28.23
C THR A 313 19.86 7.00 26.96
N THR A 314 21.02 6.33 27.05
CA THR A 314 21.59 5.59 25.92
C THR A 314 21.11 4.14 26.05
N PRO A 315 20.40 3.61 25.03
CA PRO A 315 20.01 2.21 25.00
C PRO A 315 21.22 1.27 25.12
N ILE A 316 20.98 0.10 25.68
CA ILE A 316 21.93 -1.01 25.67
C ILE A 316 22.01 -1.55 24.25
N ASP A 317 23.25 -1.65 23.75
CA ASP A 317 23.58 -2.41 22.55
C ASP A 317 23.32 -3.90 22.82
N VAL A 318 22.17 -4.39 22.36
CA VAL A 318 21.76 -5.78 22.52
C VAL A 318 22.34 -6.60 21.38
N THR A 319 22.97 -7.71 21.74
CA THR A 319 23.71 -8.54 20.78
C THR A 319 23.28 -9.99 20.89
N ALA A 320 23.70 -10.80 19.92
CA ALA A 320 23.41 -12.23 19.93
C ALA A 320 23.96 -12.90 21.21
N GLY A 321 23.08 -13.60 21.94
CA GLY A 321 23.41 -14.31 23.17
C GLY A 321 22.41 -15.41 23.55
N ALA A 322 21.11 -15.12 23.43
CA ALA A 322 20.01 -16.09 23.55
C ALA A 322 19.80 -16.87 22.23
N ALA A 323 19.17 -18.04 22.26
CA ALA A 323 18.69 -18.68 21.03
C ALA A 323 17.28 -18.17 20.69
N ALA A 324 16.90 -18.29 19.41
CA ALA A 324 15.52 -18.02 18.99
C ALA A 324 14.55 -18.89 19.81
N TYR A 325 13.42 -18.32 20.22
CA TYR A 325 12.36 -18.97 21.01
C TYR A 325 12.71 -19.33 22.46
N ASP A 326 13.91 -18.98 22.93
CA ASP A 326 14.18 -19.04 24.36
C ASP A 326 13.16 -18.14 25.08
N LEU A 327 12.56 -18.63 26.16
CA LEU A 327 11.62 -17.82 26.91
C LEU A 327 12.40 -16.84 27.79
N HIS A 328 12.04 -15.58 27.74
CA HIS A 328 12.57 -14.51 28.57
C HIS A 328 11.43 -13.70 29.17
N ARG A 329 11.77 -12.86 30.14
CA ARG A 329 10.80 -11.97 30.77
C ARG A 329 11.39 -10.66 31.23
N LEU A 330 10.59 -9.61 31.13
CA LEU A 330 10.74 -8.38 31.89
C LEU A 330 9.70 -8.33 33.01
N VAL A 331 10.17 -8.07 34.23
CA VAL A 331 9.29 -7.91 35.41
C VAL A 331 9.48 -6.51 35.96
N SER A 332 8.41 -5.71 36.00
CA SER A 332 8.47 -4.39 36.62
C SER A 332 8.52 -4.47 38.15
N GLN A 333 8.95 -3.39 38.78
CA GLN A 333 8.90 -3.25 40.24
C GLN A 333 7.45 -3.29 40.80
N SER A 334 6.45 -2.97 39.97
CA SER A 334 5.03 -3.07 40.32
C SER A 334 4.48 -4.51 40.22
N GLY A 335 5.27 -5.44 39.66
CA GLY A 335 4.94 -6.85 39.51
C GLY A 335 4.26 -7.20 38.19
N SER A 336 4.18 -6.27 37.23
CA SER A 336 3.77 -6.56 35.86
C SER A 336 4.85 -7.40 35.18
N GLU A 337 4.44 -8.46 34.51
CA GLU A 337 5.32 -9.41 33.84
C GLU A 337 4.95 -9.46 32.37
N VAL A 338 5.96 -9.25 31.51
CA VAL A 338 5.85 -9.42 30.06
C VAL A 338 6.86 -10.48 29.66
N ALA A 339 6.34 -11.63 29.25
CA ALA A 339 7.13 -12.73 28.73
C ALA A 339 7.29 -12.56 27.22
N PHE A 340 8.46 -12.90 26.71
CA PHE A 340 8.81 -12.74 25.31
C PHE A 340 9.83 -13.79 24.87
N THR A 341 9.95 -13.97 23.57
CA THR A 341 10.93 -14.85 22.94
C THR A 341 11.78 -14.03 21.97
N PRO A 342 13.06 -13.73 22.29
CA PRO A 342 13.90 -12.98 21.38
C PRO A 342 14.17 -13.84 20.15
N GLU A 343 13.83 -13.30 18.98
CA GLU A 343 14.35 -13.78 17.72
C GLU A 343 15.41 -12.77 17.28
N LEU A 344 16.68 -13.16 17.34
CA LEU A 344 17.80 -12.22 17.25
C LEU A 344 17.99 -11.58 15.86
N THR A 345 17.25 -12.01 14.85
CA THR A 345 17.29 -11.46 13.50
C THR A 345 15.91 -10.92 13.15
N ALA A 346 15.58 -9.74 13.68
CA ALA A 346 14.41 -9.04 13.20
C ALA A 346 14.66 -8.59 11.75
N PRO A 347 13.66 -8.73 10.85
CA PRO A 347 13.68 -8.00 9.59
C PRO A 347 13.68 -6.49 9.91
N SER A 348 14.28 -5.68 9.02
CA SER A 348 14.09 -4.23 9.12
C SER A 348 12.60 -3.95 9.20
N ARG A 349 12.15 -3.16 10.19
CA ARG A 349 10.76 -2.70 10.29
C ARG A 349 10.19 -2.08 9.02
N ASP A 350 11.06 -1.73 8.08
CA ASP A 350 10.68 -1.28 6.75
C ASP A 350 9.91 -2.35 5.95
N VAL A 351 9.92 -3.62 6.38
CA VAL A 351 9.28 -4.74 5.68
C VAL A 351 8.28 -5.46 6.59
N SER A 352 7.08 -4.90 6.75
CA SER A 352 5.98 -5.60 7.46
C SER A 352 5.16 -6.51 6.55
N LEU A 353 5.24 -6.30 5.23
CA LEU A 353 4.42 -6.99 4.24
C LEU A 353 5.16 -7.09 2.92
N VAL A 354 5.38 -8.32 2.44
CA VAL A 354 5.90 -8.57 1.10
C VAL A 354 4.78 -9.09 0.22
N LEU A 355 4.46 -8.31 -0.82
CA LEU A 355 3.45 -8.66 -1.80
C LEU A 355 4.12 -9.21 -3.05
N PHE A 356 3.58 -10.29 -3.59
CA PHE A 356 4.02 -10.85 -4.85
C PHE A 356 2.82 -11.38 -5.64
N ASN A 357 2.93 -11.42 -6.96
CA ASN A 357 1.91 -12.03 -7.79
C ASN A 357 2.39 -13.42 -8.22
N ALA A 358 1.75 -14.46 -7.70
CA ALA A 358 2.24 -15.84 -7.83
C ALA A 358 2.24 -16.33 -9.28
N ASP A 359 1.32 -15.84 -10.11
CA ASP A 359 1.22 -16.18 -11.53
C ASP A 359 2.00 -15.23 -12.46
N ALA A 360 2.73 -14.26 -11.91
CA ALA A 360 3.40 -13.26 -12.74
C ALA A 360 4.55 -13.86 -13.55
N LEU A 361 4.53 -13.56 -14.84
CA LEU A 361 5.53 -13.92 -15.83
C LEU A 361 6.41 -12.72 -16.18
N PRO A 362 7.65 -12.95 -16.68
CA PRO A 362 8.52 -11.88 -17.16
C PRO A 362 7.80 -11.00 -18.18
N ALA A 363 7.74 -9.68 -17.92
CA ALA A 363 7.09 -8.77 -18.84
C ALA A 363 7.92 -8.55 -20.12
N LEU A 364 9.24 -8.69 -20.09
CA LEU A 364 10.06 -8.46 -21.28
C LEU A 364 10.56 -9.78 -21.87
N ASP A 365 10.53 -9.88 -23.20
CA ASP A 365 11.35 -10.80 -23.97
C ASP A 365 12.25 -9.98 -24.90
N LEU A 366 13.55 -9.93 -24.55
CA LEU A 366 14.55 -9.16 -25.29
C LEU A 366 14.93 -9.81 -26.63
N ALA A 367 14.66 -11.10 -26.83
CA ALA A 367 14.97 -11.79 -28.09
C ALA A 367 13.91 -11.50 -29.16
N SER A 368 12.66 -11.38 -28.74
CA SER A 368 11.52 -11.04 -29.61
C SER A 368 11.15 -9.55 -29.57
N ASN A 369 11.78 -8.75 -28.70
CA ASN A 369 11.43 -7.35 -28.45
C ASN A 369 9.97 -7.14 -28.03
N THR A 370 9.38 -8.09 -27.29
CA THR A 370 7.99 -8.01 -26.83
C THR A 370 7.88 -7.61 -25.36
N ILE A 371 6.82 -6.86 -25.06
CA ILE A 371 6.35 -6.51 -23.73
C ILE A 371 5.02 -7.23 -23.49
N ARG A 372 4.98 -8.08 -22.46
CA ARG A 372 3.80 -8.80 -22.00
C ARG A 372 3.00 -7.91 -21.05
N ILE A 373 1.75 -7.64 -21.44
CA ILE A 373 0.72 -7.00 -20.64
C ILE A 373 -0.57 -7.78 -20.94
N ASP A 374 -1.00 -8.60 -19.98
CA ASP A 374 -2.16 -9.47 -20.17
C ASP A 374 -3.44 -8.67 -20.41
N ASN A 375 -4.19 -9.04 -21.45
CA ASN A 375 -5.44 -8.39 -21.84
C ASN A 375 -5.27 -6.86 -21.95
N HIS A 376 -4.21 -6.41 -22.63
CA HIS A 376 -3.85 -5.00 -22.69
C HIS A 376 -4.86 -4.10 -23.41
N GLN A 377 -5.75 -4.65 -24.24
CA GLN A 377 -6.76 -3.90 -25.00
C GLN A 377 -6.24 -2.80 -25.95
N PHE A 378 -4.92 -2.55 -26.03
CA PHE A 378 -4.33 -1.68 -27.06
C PHE A 378 -4.73 -2.07 -28.47
N ALA A 379 -4.88 -1.07 -29.34
CA ALA A 379 -5.08 -1.23 -30.77
C ALA A 379 -3.77 -1.17 -31.57
N GLU A 380 -3.73 -1.83 -32.73
CA GLU A 380 -2.59 -1.71 -33.65
C GLU A 380 -2.40 -0.25 -34.09
N GLY A 381 -1.18 0.26 -33.94
CA GLY A 381 -0.81 1.63 -34.28
C GLY A 381 -1.21 2.68 -33.26
N GLU A 382 -1.81 2.29 -32.12
CA GLU A 382 -2.14 3.21 -31.03
C GLU A 382 -0.88 3.90 -30.50
N THR A 383 -0.96 5.22 -30.26
CA THR A 383 0.13 5.96 -29.63
C THR A 383 0.05 5.80 -28.12
N VAL A 384 1.14 5.32 -27.53
CA VAL A 384 1.31 5.20 -26.09
C VAL A 384 2.55 5.96 -25.67
N ARG A 385 2.62 6.33 -24.40
CA ARG A 385 3.81 6.91 -23.79
C ARG A 385 4.39 5.95 -22.77
N TYR A 386 5.69 5.71 -22.88
CA TYR A 386 6.39 4.90 -21.90
C TYR A 386 6.68 5.73 -20.65
N LEU A 387 6.24 5.23 -19.49
CA LEU A 387 6.53 5.78 -18.18
C LEU A 387 7.34 4.77 -17.36
N GLN A 388 8.34 5.26 -16.63
CA GLN A 388 8.91 4.55 -15.48
C GLN A 388 8.92 5.47 -14.27
N THR A 389 8.64 4.89 -13.10
CA THR A 389 8.50 5.64 -11.85
C THR A 389 9.58 5.31 -10.83
N ASP A 390 10.23 4.16 -10.99
CA ASP A 390 11.35 3.70 -10.17
C ASP A 390 12.48 3.12 -11.06
N GLY A 391 13.71 3.53 -10.74
CA GLY A 391 14.91 2.95 -11.34
C GLY A 391 15.25 3.46 -12.75
N SER A 392 15.56 2.55 -13.66
CA SER A 392 16.16 2.87 -14.97
C SER A 392 15.21 2.59 -16.13
N ASP A 393 15.43 3.24 -17.27
CA ASP A 393 14.66 2.93 -18.47
C ASP A 393 14.93 1.50 -18.98
N ILE A 394 13.92 0.88 -19.59
CA ILE A 394 14.14 -0.33 -20.40
C ILE A 394 15.08 0.04 -21.54
N GLY A 395 16.13 -0.74 -21.77
CA GLY A 395 17.12 -0.43 -22.80
C GLY A 395 16.47 -0.29 -24.17
N GLY A 396 16.62 0.86 -24.83
CA GLY A 396 15.99 1.17 -26.11
C GLY A 396 14.73 2.04 -26.00
N LEU A 397 14.09 2.09 -24.82
CA LEU A 397 13.01 3.02 -24.51
C LEU A 397 13.52 4.22 -23.70
N GLN A 398 12.77 5.32 -23.74
CA GLN A 398 13.09 6.56 -23.02
C GLN A 398 11.88 7.03 -22.23
N ASN A 399 12.03 7.26 -20.92
CA ASN A 399 10.93 7.71 -20.06
C ASN A 399 10.28 9.01 -20.60
N GLY A 400 8.96 9.02 -20.69
CA GLY A 400 8.16 10.11 -21.21
C GLY A 400 8.06 10.19 -22.75
N ALA A 401 8.79 9.36 -23.49
CA ALA A 401 8.73 9.34 -24.95
C ALA A 401 7.49 8.59 -25.47
N GLU A 402 7.00 9.03 -26.62
CA GLU A 402 5.88 8.40 -27.33
C GLU A 402 6.36 7.30 -28.28
N TYR A 403 5.55 6.25 -28.38
CA TYR A 403 5.74 5.09 -29.23
C TYR A 403 4.40 4.70 -29.86
N THR A 404 4.45 3.99 -30.98
CA THR A 404 3.27 3.33 -31.54
C THR A 404 3.28 1.84 -31.19
N VAL A 405 2.12 1.33 -30.80
CA VAL A 405 1.93 -0.08 -30.44
C VAL A 405 1.87 -0.92 -31.72
N HIS A 406 2.61 -2.03 -31.71
CA HIS A 406 2.35 -3.16 -32.57
C HIS A 406 1.78 -4.30 -31.73
N VAL A 407 0.55 -4.71 -32.01
CA VAL A 407 -0.11 -5.80 -31.30
C VAL A 407 0.37 -7.13 -31.86
N VAL A 408 1.02 -7.94 -31.03
CA VAL A 408 1.44 -9.31 -31.40
C VAL A 408 0.30 -10.27 -31.14
N ASP A 409 -0.29 -10.21 -29.95
CA ASP A 409 -1.48 -10.95 -29.53
C ASP A 409 -2.16 -10.21 -28.36
N SER A 410 -3.13 -10.83 -27.68
CA SER A 410 -3.87 -10.19 -26.57
C SER A 410 -3.07 -9.95 -25.29
N ALA A 411 -1.88 -10.54 -25.18
CA ALA A 411 -1.00 -10.43 -24.02
C ALA A 411 0.35 -9.80 -24.36
N ASN A 412 0.71 -9.67 -25.63
CA ASN A 412 2.04 -9.23 -26.04
C ASN A 412 1.97 -8.09 -27.07
N VAL A 413 2.78 -7.06 -26.82
CA VAL A 413 2.97 -5.93 -27.73
C VAL A 413 4.45 -5.72 -28.04
N GLN A 414 4.75 -5.12 -29.18
CA GLN A 414 6.03 -4.46 -29.41
C GLN A 414 5.79 -2.96 -29.50
N LEU A 415 6.81 -2.16 -29.17
CA LEU A 415 6.77 -0.72 -29.38
C LEU A 415 7.58 -0.36 -30.62
N ARG A 416 7.10 0.64 -31.38
CA ARG A 416 7.79 1.23 -32.52
C ARG A 416 7.99 2.71 -32.25
N THR A 417 9.10 3.29 -32.71
CA THR A 417 9.23 4.75 -32.73
C THR A 417 8.10 5.34 -33.58
N VAL A 418 7.49 6.45 -33.14
CA VAL A 418 6.40 7.10 -33.90
C VAL A 418 6.84 7.37 -35.34
N GLY A 419 6.04 6.91 -36.30
CA GLY A 419 6.33 7.00 -37.74
C GLY A 419 7.23 5.90 -38.31
N SER A 420 7.72 4.97 -37.48
CA SER A 420 8.46 3.78 -37.89
C SER A 420 7.55 2.54 -37.92
N GLN A 421 7.85 1.60 -38.83
CA GLN A 421 7.24 0.27 -38.86
C GLN A 421 8.12 -0.81 -38.20
N THR A 422 9.33 -0.44 -37.78
CA THR A 422 10.29 -1.36 -37.15
C THR A 422 10.17 -1.25 -35.63
N ALA A 423 10.09 -2.40 -34.97
CA ALA A 423 10.08 -2.47 -33.51
C ALA A 423 11.37 -1.86 -32.93
N VAL A 424 11.24 -1.23 -31.77
CA VAL A 424 12.37 -0.79 -30.96
C VAL A 424 13.10 -2.02 -30.45
N ASP A 425 14.43 -1.98 -30.53
CA ASP A 425 15.29 -3.04 -30.01
C ASP A 425 15.40 -2.90 -28.48
N LEU A 426 14.92 -3.91 -27.74
CA LEU A 426 14.96 -3.93 -26.29
C LEU A 426 16.31 -4.51 -25.85
N THR A 427 17.21 -3.65 -25.37
CA THR A 427 18.64 -4.00 -25.21
C THR A 427 19.04 -4.41 -23.79
N SER A 428 18.25 -4.05 -22.78
CA SER A 428 18.51 -4.41 -21.39
C SER A 428 17.25 -4.35 -20.53
N ARG A 429 17.21 -5.20 -19.49
CA ARG A 429 16.21 -5.09 -18.43
C ARG A 429 16.53 -3.89 -17.52
N PRO A 430 15.50 -3.19 -17.03
CA PRO A 430 15.68 -2.10 -16.10
C PRO A 430 15.90 -2.59 -14.66
N VAL A 431 16.40 -1.71 -13.80
CA VAL A 431 16.24 -1.80 -12.34
C VAL A 431 14.93 -1.08 -11.98
N GLY A 432 14.17 -1.59 -11.00
CA GLY A 432 12.83 -1.07 -10.65
C GLY A 432 11.69 -1.94 -11.19
N VAL A 433 10.51 -1.86 -10.58
CA VAL A 433 9.38 -2.76 -10.87
C VAL A 433 8.17 -2.05 -11.49
N ARG A 434 8.11 -0.71 -11.49
CA ARG A 434 6.93 0.08 -11.89
C ARG A 434 7.16 0.81 -13.20
N HIS A 435 6.95 0.07 -14.28
CA HIS A 435 6.89 0.58 -15.64
C HIS A 435 5.45 0.62 -16.13
N GLY A 436 5.15 1.48 -17.08
CA GLY A 436 3.82 1.53 -17.66
C GLY A 436 3.75 2.14 -19.04
N LEU A 437 2.64 1.87 -19.72
CA LEU A 437 2.25 2.52 -20.97
C LEU A 437 1.03 3.41 -20.70
N GLU A 438 1.24 4.72 -20.71
CA GLU A 438 0.18 5.72 -20.65
C GLU A 438 -0.50 5.83 -22.02
N ARG A 439 -1.82 5.79 -22.02
CA ARG A 439 -2.65 6.01 -23.21
C ARG A 439 -3.85 6.89 -22.88
N GLU A 440 -4.48 7.46 -23.90
CA GLU A 440 -5.79 8.08 -23.73
C GLU A 440 -6.76 7.05 -23.14
N SER A 441 -7.48 7.47 -22.10
CA SER A 441 -8.49 6.63 -21.49
C SER A 441 -9.67 6.52 -22.44
N LEU A 442 -10.15 5.30 -22.64
CA LEU A 442 -11.44 5.05 -23.29
C LEU A 442 -12.62 5.44 -22.36
N ILE A 443 -12.33 5.81 -21.11
CA ILE A 443 -13.26 6.18 -20.04
C ILE A 443 -12.69 7.43 -19.36
N THR A 444 -13.23 8.61 -19.61
CA THR A 444 -12.83 9.81 -18.86
C THR A 444 -13.46 9.76 -17.47
N SER A 445 -12.74 10.16 -16.41
CA SER A 445 -13.45 10.52 -15.18
C SER A 445 -14.44 11.64 -15.56
N PHE A 446 -15.73 11.47 -15.26
CA PHE A 446 -16.90 12.25 -15.74
C PHE A 446 -17.63 11.78 -17.00
N ASP A 447 -17.56 10.49 -17.39
CA ASP A 447 -18.73 9.92 -18.07
C ASP A 447 -19.97 10.16 -17.19
N VAL A 448 -21.09 10.53 -17.84
CA VAL A 448 -22.37 10.71 -17.15
C VAL A 448 -22.65 9.41 -16.39
N PRO A 449 -22.92 9.43 -15.07
CA PRO A 449 -23.25 8.21 -14.34
C PRO A 449 -24.32 7.44 -15.10
N ILE A 450 -24.20 6.12 -15.18
CA ILE A 450 -25.26 5.27 -15.76
C ILE A 450 -26.58 5.75 -15.17
N HIS A 451 -27.49 6.24 -16.02
CA HIS A 451 -28.69 6.95 -15.58
C HIS A 451 -29.45 6.13 -14.53
N GLY A 452 -29.63 6.69 -13.33
CA GLY A 452 -30.17 5.98 -12.17
C GLY A 452 -29.14 5.68 -11.07
N LEU A 453 -27.85 5.68 -11.40
CA LEU A 453 -26.72 5.57 -10.47
C LEU A 453 -26.11 6.94 -10.14
N ASN A 454 -25.64 7.07 -8.91
CA ASN A 454 -24.86 8.20 -8.43
C ASN A 454 -23.39 7.78 -8.41
N ASN A 455 -22.50 8.65 -8.90
CA ASN A 455 -21.06 8.47 -8.74
C ASN A 455 -20.71 8.33 -7.24
N GLY A 456 -19.84 7.39 -6.89
CA GLY A 456 -19.51 7.07 -5.49
C GLY A 456 -20.66 6.47 -4.66
N GLY A 457 -21.83 6.22 -5.27
CA GLY A 457 -22.95 5.58 -4.59
C GLY A 457 -22.69 4.10 -4.33
N VAL A 458 -23.06 3.62 -3.14
CA VAL A 458 -23.03 2.19 -2.83
C VAL A 458 -24.31 1.54 -3.34
N TYR A 459 -24.14 0.48 -4.14
CA TYR A 459 -25.23 -0.32 -4.70
C TYR A 459 -24.97 -1.80 -4.39
N TYR A 460 -26.05 -2.59 -4.39
CA TYR A 460 -26.02 -4.00 -4.07
C TYR A 460 -26.34 -4.83 -5.31
N ALA A 461 -25.53 -5.84 -5.60
CA ALA A 461 -25.72 -6.67 -6.79
C ALA A 461 -26.86 -7.68 -6.60
N VAL A 462 -27.76 -7.73 -7.58
CA VAL A 462 -28.69 -8.84 -7.81
C VAL A 462 -28.06 -9.71 -8.89
N VAL A 463 -27.59 -10.89 -8.51
CA VAL A 463 -26.97 -11.82 -9.46
C VAL A 463 -28.07 -12.44 -10.32
N ILE A 464 -27.97 -12.29 -11.65
CA ILE A 464 -28.89 -12.90 -12.62
C ILE A 464 -28.29 -14.22 -13.11
N ASP A 465 -27.03 -14.20 -13.54
CA ASP A 465 -26.25 -15.37 -13.94
C ASP A 465 -24.73 -15.13 -13.76
N SER A 466 -23.89 -15.99 -14.35
CA SER A 466 -22.41 -15.91 -14.24
C SER A 466 -21.81 -14.64 -14.83
N ASP A 467 -22.52 -14.00 -15.77
CA ASP A 467 -22.00 -12.89 -16.56
C ASP A 467 -22.88 -11.63 -16.44
N THR A 468 -24.03 -11.74 -15.77
CA THR A 468 -25.05 -10.68 -15.70
C THR A 468 -25.46 -10.38 -14.25
N ILE A 469 -25.40 -9.11 -13.89
CA ILE A 469 -25.93 -8.58 -12.62
C ILE A 469 -26.89 -7.42 -12.87
N GLN A 470 -27.83 -7.20 -11.95
CA GLN A 470 -28.56 -5.94 -11.80
C GLN A 470 -28.13 -5.25 -10.50
N LEU A 471 -28.43 -3.96 -10.36
CA LEU A 471 -28.08 -3.19 -9.17
C LEU A 471 -29.33 -2.85 -8.36
N ALA A 472 -29.21 -2.75 -7.04
CA ALA A 472 -30.26 -2.34 -6.13
C ALA A 472 -29.75 -1.30 -5.13
N ARG A 473 -30.64 -0.47 -4.58
CA ARG A 473 -30.26 0.63 -3.66
C ARG A 473 -29.99 0.16 -2.23
N THR A 474 -30.52 -0.99 -1.84
CA THR A 474 -30.37 -1.53 -0.48
C THR A 474 -30.09 -3.03 -0.52
N PRO A 475 -29.51 -3.62 0.55
CA PRO A 475 -29.33 -5.07 0.63
C PRO A 475 -30.68 -5.81 0.59
N ALA A 476 -31.72 -5.23 1.20
CA ALA A 476 -33.05 -5.82 1.22
C ALA A 476 -33.68 -5.88 -0.17
N ASP A 477 -33.47 -4.84 -0.98
CA ASP A 477 -33.91 -4.81 -2.38
C ASP A 477 -33.14 -5.83 -3.22
N ALA A 478 -31.84 -5.98 -2.99
CA ALA A 478 -31.02 -6.98 -3.70
C ALA A 478 -31.48 -8.42 -3.40
N VAL A 479 -31.69 -8.74 -2.12
CA VAL A 479 -32.22 -10.05 -1.70
C VAL A 479 -33.64 -10.27 -2.21
N GLY A 480 -34.43 -9.20 -2.31
CA GLY A 480 -35.80 -9.23 -2.86
C GLY A 480 -35.87 -9.23 -4.39
N ALA A 481 -34.73 -9.22 -5.11
CA ALA A 481 -34.64 -9.04 -6.55
C ALA A 481 -35.38 -7.78 -7.08
N ALA A 482 -35.49 -6.74 -6.25
CA ALA A 482 -36.06 -5.45 -6.60
C ALA A 482 -34.95 -4.56 -7.20
N ALA A 483 -34.61 -4.82 -8.47
CA ALA A 483 -33.57 -4.09 -9.18
C ALA A 483 -33.96 -2.62 -9.46
N LEU A 484 -32.92 -1.79 -9.51
CA LEU A 484 -32.95 -0.42 -9.96
C LEU A 484 -33.08 -0.38 -11.49
N GLU A 485 -34.07 0.36 -11.97
CA GLU A 485 -34.24 0.64 -13.40
C GLU A 485 -33.25 1.73 -13.83
N LEU A 486 -32.52 1.44 -14.92
CA LEU A 486 -31.56 2.35 -15.54
C LEU A 486 -32.22 2.88 -16.84
N ASP A 487 -32.57 4.17 -16.93
CA ASP A 487 -33.38 4.74 -18.03
C ASP A 487 -32.51 5.29 -19.19
N PRO A 488 -32.63 4.79 -20.43
CA PRO A 488 -31.79 5.20 -21.57
C PRO A 488 -32.38 6.32 -22.46
N THR A 489 -33.48 6.98 -22.11
CA THR A 489 -34.30 7.70 -23.13
C THR A 489 -33.96 9.16 -23.47
N THR A 490 -32.81 9.73 -23.05
CA THR A 490 -32.38 11.08 -23.52
C THR A 490 -30.94 11.09 -24.07
N VAL A 491 -30.83 10.97 -25.40
CA VAL A 491 -29.59 10.83 -26.18
C VAL A 491 -28.68 12.07 -26.12
N ALA A 492 -27.38 11.85 -25.85
CA ALA A 492 -26.28 12.58 -26.48
C ALA A 492 -25.10 11.63 -26.81
N LYS A 493 -25.13 11.10 -28.06
CA LYS A 493 -24.14 10.25 -28.75
C LYS A 493 -23.93 8.82 -28.21
N PRO A 494 -23.69 7.83 -29.11
CA PRO A 494 -23.34 6.49 -28.70
C PRO A 494 -21.88 6.50 -28.23
N HIS A 495 -21.66 6.38 -26.93
CA HIS A 495 -20.36 6.01 -26.39
C HIS A 495 -20.34 4.49 -26.29
N SER A 496 -19.19 3.85 -26.54
CA SER A 496 -19.02 2.41 -26.32
C SER A 496 -18.77 2.19 -24.83
N GLU A 497 -19.83 2.24 -24.03
CA GLU A 497 -19.73 2.45 -22.58
C GLU A 497 -19.46 1.16 -21.80
N ILE A 498 -18.18 0.80 -21.64
CA ILE A 498 -17.74 -0.05 -20.52
C ILE A 498 -17.64 0.85 -19.28
N HIS A 499 -18.33 0.49 -18.20
CA HIS A 499 -18.27 1.20 -16.93
C HIS A 499 -17.59 0.32 -15.87
N GLN A 500 -16.85 0.91 -14.93
CA GLN A 500 -16.26 0.14 -13.83
C GLN A 500 -17.11 0.24 -12.57
N LEU A 501 -17.54 -0.90 -12.03
CA LEU A 501 -18.14 -0.97 -10.70
C LEU A 501 -17.06 -1.43 -9.71
N ARG A 502 -16.79 -0.61 -8.70
CA ARG A 502 -15.90 -1.00 -7.60
C ARG A 502 -16.72 -1.71 -6.52
N THR A 503 -16.26 -2.88 -6.09
CA THR A 503 -16.83 -3.56 -4.93
C THR A 503 -16.22 -2.96 -3.65
N THR A 504 -16.93 -3.05 -2.53
CA THR A 504 -16.41 -2.65 -1.21
C THR A 504 -15.36 -3.63 -0.66
N ALA A 505 -15.09 -4.72 -1.37
CA ALA A 505 -14.07 -5.73 -1.07
C ALA A 505 -13.09 -5.83 -2.25
N THR A 506 -12.19 -4.85 -2.34
CA THR A 506 -10.89 -4.86 -3.03
C THR A 506 -10.72 -5.78 -4.27
N ALA A 507 -11.58 -5.61 -5.28
CA ALA A 507 -11.27 -5.69 -6.72
C ALA A 507 -12.48 -5.15 -7.50
N GLY A 508 -12.26 -4.26 -8.47
CA GLY A 508 -13.34 -3.75 -9.32
C GLY A 508 -13.78 -4.81 -10.33
N VAL A 509 -15.09 -4.96 -10.54
CA VAL A 509 -15.63 -5.73 -11.66
C VAL A 509 -15.78 -4.76 -12.83
N GLY A 510 -15.06 -5.02 -13.92
CA GLY A 510 -15.34 -4.33 -15.18
C GLY A 510 -16.69 -4.81 -15.69
N VAL A 511 -17.70 -3.94 -15.73
CA VAL A 511 -19.02 -4.29 -16.25
C VAL A 511 -19.26 -3.58 -17.58
N THR A 512 -19.84 -4.29 -18.53
CA THR A 512 -20.41 -3.64 -19.70
C THR A 512 -21.89 -3.53 -19.43
N ALA A 513 -22.44 -2.32 -19.50
CA ALA A 513 -23.89 -2.17 -19.45
C ALA A 513 -24.46 -2.68 -20.78
N ASP A 514 -25.19 -3.79 -20.76
CA ASP A 514 -25.95 -4.22 -21.94
C ASP A 514 -27.24 -3.39 -22.00
N LEU A 515 -27.45 -2.72 -23.13
CA LEU A 515 -28.56 -1.80 -23.38
C LEU A 515 -29.78 -2.52 -23.97
#